data_AF-W4VQG2-F1
#
_entry.id   AF-W4VQG2-F1
#
_cell.length_a   1.000
_cell.length_b   1.000
_cell.length_c   1.000
_cell.angle_alpha   90.00
_cell.angle_beta   90.00
_cell.angle_gamma   90.00
#
_symmetry.space_group_name_H-M   'P 1'
#
loop_
_entity.id
_entity.type
_entity.pdbx_description
1 polymer ?
#
loop_
_entity_poly.entity_id
_entity_poly.type
_entity_poly.pdbx_seq_one_letter_code
_entity_poly.pdbx_strand_id
1 'polypeptide(L)' 'MFVAYKGPLQDTLVEMEQDLQSSISYAGGKNLEAIRTVDYVVVKNSIFNGDKVY' A
#
# COMPACT_ATOMS: atom_id res chain seq x y z
N MET A 1 22.04 -12.34 -6.26
CA MET A 1 21.29 -11.13 -5.83
C MET A 1 20.89 -11.35 -4.38
N PHE A 2 21.25 -10.43 -3.48
CA PHE A 2 20.91 -10.54 -2.05
C PHE A 2 19.86 -9.48 -1.71
N VAL A 3 18.92 -9.82 -0.83
CA VAL A 3 17.87 -8.93 -0.36
C VAL A 3 18.17 -8.55 1.09
N ALA A 4 17.86 -7.31 1.48
CA ALA A 4 18.01 -6.86 2.85
C ALA A 4 17.13 -7.69 3.80
N TYR A 5 17.66 -8.03 4.98
CA TYR A 5 16.87 -8.65 6.05
C TYR A 5 15.87 -7.63 6.59
N LYS A 6 14.58 -8.00 6.62
CA LYS A 6 13.46 -7.13 6.99
C LYS A 6 12.83 -7.45 8.34
N GLY A 7 13.45 -8.32 9.14
CA GLY A 7 12.89 -8.76 10.42
C GLY A 7 11.86 -9.89 10.26
N PRO A 8 11.00 -10.09 11.27
CA PRO A 8 9.98 -11.13 11.27
C PRO A 8 8.95 -10.92 10.14
N LEU A 9 8.63 -12.00 9.43
CA LEU A 9 7.61 -11.97 8.37
C LEU A 9 6.24 -11.50 8.88
N GLN A 10 5.89 -11.87 10.11
CA GLN A 10 4.63 -11.50 10.74
C GLN A 10 4.45 -9.99 10.82
N ASP A 11 5.51 -9.25 11.13
CA ASP A 11 5.46 -7.79 11.26
C ASP A 11 5.14 -7.15 9.91
N THR A 12 5.79 -7.62 8.84
CA THR A 12 5.50 -7.18 7.47
C THR A 12 4.07 -7.53 7.05
N LEU A 13 3.56 -8.72 7.40
CA LEU A 13 2.19 -9.10 7.07
C LEU A 13 1.15 -8.23 7.80
N VAL A 14 1.41 -7.88 9.05
CA VAL A 14 0.55 -6.97 9.83
C VAL A 14 0.58 -5.56 9.25
N GLU A 15 1.74 -5.03 8.87
CA GLU A 15 1.88 -3.73 8.20
C GLU A 15 1.09 -3.71 6.89
N MET A 16 1.25 -4.74 6.04
CA MET A 16 0.50 -4.87 4.79
C MET A 16 -1.02 -4.93 5.01
N GLU A 17 -1.47 -5.61 6.07
CA GLU A 17 -2.90 -5.68 6.42
C GLU A 17 -3.43 -4.29 6.83
N GLN A 18 -2.69 -3.57 7.66
CA GLN A 18 -3.06 -2.22 8.12
C GLN A 18 -3.12 -1.23 6.96
N ASP A 19 -2.15 -1.27 6.05
CA ASP A 19 -2.13 -0.45 4.84
C ASP A 19 -3.33 -0.76 3.93
N LEU A 20 -3.68 -2.03 3.78
CA LEU A 20 -4.84 -2.44 3.00
C LEU A 20 -6.16 -1.99 3.65
N GLN A 21 -6.27 -2.08 4.98
CA GLN A 21 -7.43 -1.57 5.74
C GLN A 21 -7.58 -0.05 5.60
N SER A 22 -6.46 0.69 5.60
CA SER A 22 -6.48 2.13 5.34
C SER A 22 -6.96 2.46 3.92
N SER A 23 -6.54 1.67 2.93
CA SER A 23 -6.96 1.80 1.53
C SER A 23 -8.47 1.55 1.34
N ILE A 24 -9.01 0.54 2.01
CA ILE A 24 -10.47 0.27 2.05
C ILE A 24 -11.23 1.46 2.66
N SER A 25 -10.65 2.09 3.69
CA SER A 25 -11.24 3.25 4.34
C SER A 25 -11.25 4.48 3.43
N TYR A 26 -10.16 4.73 2.69
CA TYR A 26 -10.12 5.79 1.66
C TYR A 26 -11.13 5.56 0.53
N ALA A 27 -11.39 4.29 0.19
CA ALA A 27 -12.45 3.92 -0.76
C ALA A 27 -13.88 4.10 -0.20
N GLY A 28 -14.03 4.50 1.07
CA GLY A 28 -15.33 4.65 1.73
C GLY A 28 -16.02 3.33 2.07
N GLY A 29 -15.26 2.23 2.10
CA GLY A 29 -15.80 0.88 2.28
C GLY A 29 -15.50 0.24 3.63
N LYS A 30 -15.95 -1.01 3.79
CA LYS A 30 -15.65 -1.88 4.94
C LYS A 30 -15.11 -3.26 4.54
N ASN A 31 -14.96 -3.51 3.25
CA ASN A 31 -14.54 -4.79 2.68
C ASN A 31 -13.67 -4.58 1.44
N LEU A 32 -13.03 -5.67 0.98
CA LEU A 32 -12.11 -5.65 -0.16
C LEU A 32 -12.79 -5.31 -1.50
N GLU A 33 -14.10 -5.45 -1.62
CA GLU A 33 -14.78 -5.09 -2.87
C GLU A 33 -14.83 -3.58 -3.08
N ALA A 34 -14.78 -2.79 -2.00
CA ALA A 34 -14.83 -1.33 -2.08
C ALA A 34 -13.66 -0.71 -2.88
N ILE A 35 -12.48 -1.34 -2.88
CA ILE A 35 -11.33 -0.83 -3.63
C ILE A 35 -11.44 -1.05 -5.14
N ARG A 36 -12.41 -1.83 -5.62
CA ARG A 36 -12.56 -2.14 -7.05
C ARG A 36 -13.29 -1.07 -7.85
N THR A 37 -14.02 -0.18 -7.18
CA THR A 37 -14.94 0.78 -7.81
C THR A 37 -14.53 2.23 -7.57
N VAL A 38 -13.28 2.47 -7.17
CA VAL A 38 -12.76 3.82 -6.95
C VAL A 38 -12.30 4.45 -8.26
N ASP A 39 -12.47 5.76 -8.37
CA ASP A 39 -11.87 6.52 -9.45
C ASP A 39 -10.37 6.71 -9.19
N TYR A 40 -9.58 6.68 -10.27
CA TYR A 40 -8.15 6.94 -10.24
C TYR A 40 -7.79 7.98 -11.30
N VAL A 41 -6.69 8.69 -11.05
CA VAL A 41 -6.14 9.69 -11.98
C VAL A 41 -4.71 9.33 -12.35
N VAL A 42 -4.37 9.52 -13.63
CA VAL A 42 -2.99 9.38 -14.09
C VAL A 42 -2.26 10.70 -13.83
N VAL A 43 -1.21 10.64 -13.02
CA VAL A 43 -0.39 11.80 -12.69
C VAL A 43 0.76 12.01 -13.69
N LYS A 44 1.15 13.26 -13.90
CA LYS A 44 2.24 13.63 -14.82
C LYS A 44 3.62 13.14 -14.35
N ASN A 45 3.83 13.05 -13.04
CA ASN A 45 5.07 12.59 -12.42
C ASN A 45 4.79 11.38 -11.54
N SER A 46 5.73 10.44 -11.46
CA SER A 46 5.63 9.30 -10.55
C SER A 46 5.53 9.76 -9.10
N ILE A 47 4.56 9.19 -8.37
CA ILE A 47 4.45 9.36 -6.92
C ILE A 47 5.49 8.44 -6.30
N PHE A 48 6.48 9.02 -5.62
CA PHE A 48 7.44 8.28 -4.79
C PHE A 48 7.02 8.48 -3.34
N ASN A 49 6.61 7.40 -2.67
CA ASN A 49 6.25 7.43 -1.25
C ASN A 49 7.53 7.35 -0.41
N GLY A 50 8.18 8.49 -0.16
CA GLY A 50 9.36 8.60 0.72
C GLY A 50 10.65 7.95 0.21
N ASP A 51 10.56 6.91 -0.61
CA ASP A 51 11.69 6.17 -1.17
C ASP A 51 12.26 6.87 -2.40
N LYS A 52 12.90 8.02 -2.19
CA LYS A 52 13.97 8.48 -3.09
C LYS A 52 15.26 7.82 -2.63
N VAL A 53 15.59 6.68 -3.22
CA VAL A 53 16.97 6.19 -3.19
C VAL A 53 17.74 7.06 -4.19
N TYR A 54 18.58 7.96 -3.68
CA TYR A 54 19.59 8.64 -4.49
C TYR A 54 20.60 7.62 -5.04
#